data_AF-A0A1F6PCL0-F1
#
_entry.id   AF-A0A1F6PCL0-F1
#
_cell.length_a   1.000
_cell.length_b   1.000
_cell.length_c   1.000
_cell.angle_alpha   90.00
_cell.angle_beta   90.00
_cell.angle_gamma   90.00
#
_symmetry.space_group_name_H-M   'P 1'
#
loop_
_entity.id
_entity.type
_entity.pdbx_description
1 polymer ?
#
loop_
_entity_poly.entity_id
_entity_poly.type
_entity_poly.pdbx_seq_one_letter_code
_entity_poly.pdbx_strand_id
1 'polypeptide(L)'
;MGVGDGRDRAKLTEPLTEPKDLPATTVPDSSINIAAVRNNIIRTRTRIAEIRESLAKDSIVEDEKKLISEDSELERLYQHIIEKGDFRVLQEKSAKQVNQLSDRYYGPTTLRSFIERRHKKAKLKLFEEFVKNLAVVRADSKKFDEYKSPEQTGEVKSYGPYDIMAHSEQFVYGSLAKIGHMMSQGGNQNTLDTNDIAPRAQIIMNDVANVAARTHQGESIMKKYINNMFDFENGQRILALYLASVFDTAEQAEDVLSRSGGIPSQAQRWDSTFPPIYHSRTNRPFTQEENRAQIEAEEELSQKFLTNMMSILAETGIEPPLSVEVRVKDSAKTLR
;
A
#
# COMPACT_ATOMS: atom_id res chain seq x y z
N MET A 1 -63.05 55.18 6.08
CA MET A 1 -63.67 56.15 5.15
C MET A 1 -63.07 55.92 3.77
N GLY A 2 -63.90 55.78 2.74
CA GLY A 2 -63.46 55.51 1.37
C GLY A 2 -64.09 54.23 0.81
N VAL A 3 -65.39 54.34 0.51
CA VAL A 3 -66.20 53.39 -0.26
C VAL A 3 -66.14 53.81 -1.73
N GLY A 4 -66.08 52.85 -2.66
CA GLY A 4 -66.31 53.05 -4.09
C GLY A 4 -66.20 51.71 -4.82
N ASP A 5 -67.31 50.98 -4.99
CA ASP A 5 -68.18 50.95 -6.18
C ASP A 5 -67.53 50.11 -7.30
N GLY A 6 -68.04 48.96 -7.76
CA GLY A 6 -69.42 48.51 -7.86
C GLY A 6 -69.86 48.54 -9.33
N ARG A 7 -69.67 47.41 -10.05
CA ARG A 7 -70.40 46.89 -11.25
C ARG A 7 -69.47 46.01 -12.09
N ASP A 8 -69.63 44.68 -12.17
CA ASP A 8 -70.74 43.85 -12.70
C ASP A 8 -70.43 43.32 -14.11
N ARG A 9 -70.19 42.00 -14.19
CA ARG A 9 -70.86 41.00 -15.06
C ARG A 9 -70.04 39.69 -14.99
N ALA A 10 -70.49 38.68 -14.24
CA ALA A 10 -71.43 37.62 -14.66
C ALA A 10 -70.82 36.81 -15.83
N LYS A 11 -70.53 35.50 -15.76
CA LYS A 11 -71.25 34.34 -15.20
C LYS A 11 -70.32 33.10 -15.14
N LEU A 12 -70.56 32.23 -14.15
CA LEU A 12 -70.78 30.75 -14.19
C LEU A 12 -69.95 29.95 -15.21
N THR A 13 -69.24 28.86 -14.90
CA THR A 13 -69.62 27.61 -14.18
C THR A 13 -68.38 26.72 -13.99
N GLU A 14 -68.22 26.10 -12.81
CA GLU A 14 -67.71 24.73 -12.52
C GLU A 14 -66.38 24.20 -13.13
N PRO A 15 -65.86 23.03 -12.70
CA PRO A 15 -65.42 22.61 -11.38
C PRO A 15 -63.88 22.41 -11.35
N LEU A 16 -63.34 22.11 -10.15
CA LEU A 16 -61.95 21.74 -9.90
C LEU A 16 -61.46 20.65 -10.88
N THR A 17 -60.66 21.02 -11.86
CA THR A 17 -59.90 20.06 -12.68
C THR A 17 -58.70 19.55 -11.90
N GLU A 18 -58.58 18.22 -11.92
CA GLU A 18 -57.49 17.38 -11.44
C GLU A 18 -56.08 17.98 -11.65
N PRO A 19 -55.11 17.63 -10.78
CA PRO A 19 -53.73 18.06 -10.96
C PRO A 19 -53.22 17.55 -12.31
N LYS A 20 -52.88 18.49 -13.20
CA LYS A 20 -52.18 18.19 -14.46
C LYS A 20 -50.96 17.33 -14.15
N ASP A 21 -50.89 16.20 -14.84
CA ASP A 21 -49.74 15.33 -14.93
C ASP A 21 -48.45 16.16 -14.98
N LEU A 22 -47.65 16.04 -13.91
CA LEU A 22 -46.25 16.38 -13.96
C LEU A 22 -45.64 15.55 -15.10
N PRO A 23 -44.88 16.14 -16.04
CA PRO A 23 -44.22 15.36 -17.06
C PRO A 23 -43.35 14.32 -16.35
N ALA A 24 -43.59 13.05 -16.67
CA ALA A 24 -42.80 11.94 -16.20
C ALA A 24 -41.33 12.30 -16.39
N THR A 25 -40.63 12.51 -15.27
CA THR A 25 -39.19 12.61 -15.26
C THR A 25 -38.72 11.24 -15.73
N THR A 26 -38.34 11.17 -17.00
CA THR A 26 -37.67 10.01 -17.56
C THR A 26 -36.45 9.75 -16.69
N VAL A 27 -36.55 8.71 -15.85
CA VAL A 27 -35.40 8.09 -15.23
C VAL A 27 -34.43 7.77 -16.36
N PRO A 28 -33.17 8.24 -16.33
CA PRO A 28 -32.22 7.89 -17.36
C PRO A 28 -32.11 6.37 -17.36
N ASP A 29 -32.41 5.77 -18.51
CA ASP A 29 -32.28 4.34 -18.73
C ASP A 29 -30.81 3.96 -18.49
N SER A 30 -30.52 3.46 -17.28
CA SER A 30 -29.19 3.02 -16.88
C SER A 30 -28.89 1.64 -17.44
N SER A 31 -29.38 1.32 -18.64
CA SER A 31 -28.93 0.18 -19.41
C SER A 31 -27.46 0.43 -19.76
N ILE A 32 -26.57 -0.02 -18.88
CA ILE A 32 -25.15 -0.12 -19.16
C ILE A 32 -25.05 -0.85 -20.50
N ASN A 33 -24.55 -0.18 -21.54
CA ASN A 33 -24.35 -0.80 -22.84
C ASN A 33 -23.26 -1.87 -22.68
N ILE A 34 -23.69 -3.09 -22.37
CA ILE A 34 -22.81 -4.23 -22.07
C ILE A 34 -21.81 -4.46 -23.20
N ALA A 35 -22.22 -4.23 -24.46
CA ALA A 35 -21.34 -4.33 -25.61
C ALA A 35 -20.24 -3.25 -25.61
N ALA A 36 -20.57 -2.00 -25.27
CA ALA A 36 -19.58 -0.93 -25.15
C ALA A 36 -18.59 -1.18 -24.00
N VAL A 37 -19.08 -1.65 -22.84
CA VAL A 37 -18.20 -2.02 -21.69
C VAL A 37 -17.30 -3.20 -22.05
N ARG A 38 -17.84 -4.24 -22.69
CA ARG A 38 -17.04 -5.39 -23.15
C ARG A 38 -15.97 -4.99 -24.18
N ASN A 39 -16.33 -4.17 -25.17
CA ASN A 39 -15.39 -3.70 -26.19
C ASN A 39 -14.26 -2.85 -25.57
N ASN A 40 -14.56 -2.04 -24.56
CA ASN A 40 -13.56 -1.27 -23.86
C ASN A 40 -12.59 -2.17 -23.06
N ILE A 41 -13.12 -3.16 -22.33
CA ILE A 41 -12.29 -4.15 -21.60
C ILE A 41 -11.39 -4.93 -22.56
N ILE A 42 -11.92 -5.39 -23.70
CA ILE A 42 -11.14 -6.12 -24.71
C ILE A 42 -10.00 -5.23 -25.24
N ARG A 43 -10.31 -3.99 -25.62
CA ARG A 43 -9.32 -3.04 -26.13
C ARG A 43 -8.23 -2.75 -25.10
N THR A 44 -8.59 -2.58 -23.83
CA THR A 44 -7.64 -2.40 -22.73
C THR A 44 -6.72 -3.61 -22.57
N ARG A 45 -7.28 -4.82 -22.56
CA ARG A 45 -6.49 -6.06 -22.46
C ARG A 45 -5.54 -6.24 -23.63
N THR A 46 -5.97 -5.94 -24.85
CA THR A 46 -5.10 -5.97 -26.04
C THR A 46 -3.95 -4.98 -25.89
N ARG A 47 -4.22 -3.74 -25.46
CA ARG A 47 -3.19 -2.73 -25.22
C ARG A 47 -2.19 -3.17 -24.13
N ILE A 48 -2.66 -3.80 -23.06
CA ILE A 48 -1.79 -4.31 -22.00
C ILE A 48 -0.92 -5.46 -22.50
N ALA A 49 -1.50 -6.36 -23.31
CA ALA A 49 -0.74 -7.44 -23.93
C ALA A 49 0.36 -6.91 -24.87
N GLU A 50 0.06 -5.90 -25.68
CA GLU A 50 1.03 -5.21 -26.55
C GLU A 50 2.17 -4.57 -25.73
N ILE A 51 1.84 -3.88 -24.64
CA ILE A 51 2.84 -3.28 -23.75
C ILE A 51 3.71 -4.36 -23.10
N ARG A 52 3.11 -5.45 -22.61
CA ARG A 52 3.83 -6.59 -22.04
C ARG A 52 4.76 -7.24 -23.07
N GLU A 53 4.30 -7.43 -24.30
CA GLU A 53 5.13 -8.01 -25.36
C GLU A 53 6.30 -7.09 -25.75
N SER A 54 6.05 -5.78 -25.81
CA SER A 54 7.10 -4.80 -26.10
C SER A 54 8.18 -4.77 -25.01
N LEU A 55 7.77 -4.78 -23.74
CA LEU A 55 8.69 -4.70 -22.60
C LEU A 55 9.28 -6.06 -22.21
N ALA A 56 8.70 -7.18 -22.68
CA ALA A 56 9.31 -8.50 -22.53
C ALA A 56 10.66 -8.63 -23.27
N LYS A 57 10.92 -7.73 -24.23
CA LYS A 57 12.19 -7.60 -24.98
C LYS A 57 13.13 -6.56 -24.36
N ASP A 58 12.76 -5.97 -23.22
CA ASP A 58 13.64 -5.08 -22.47
C ASP A 58 14.78 -5.89 -21.84
N SER A 59 16.01 -5.40 -21.96
CA SER A 59 17.19 -6.12 -21.46
C SER A 59 17.11 -6.39 -19.96
N ILE A 60 16.47 -5.51 -19.18
CA ILE A 60 16.28 -5.71 -17.74
C ILE A 60 15.38 -6.93 -17.50
N VAL A 61 14.33 -7.08 -18.29
CA VAL A 61 13.39 -8.20 -18.18
C VAL A 61 14.05 -9.51 -18.62
N GLU A 62 14.84 -9.49 -19.69
CA GLU A 62 15.58 -10.67 -20.15
C GLU A 62 16.63 -11.13 -19.14
N ASP A 63 17.43 -10.20 -18.61
CA ASP A 63 18.45 -10.49 -17.60
C ASP A 63 17.80 -11.04 -16.31
N GLU A 64 16.71 -10.43 -15.85
CA GLU A 64 16.02 -10.88 -14.64
C GLU A 64 15.38 -12.26 -14.83
N LYS A 65 14.79 -12.55 -16.01
CA LYS A 65 14.28 -13.90 -16.33
C LYS A 65 15.38 -14.96 -16.30
N LYS A 66 16.59 -14.61 -16.76
CA LYS A 66 17.73 -15.50 -16.68
C LYS A 66 18.10 -15.77 -15.22
N LEU A 67 18.23 -14.72 -14.39
CA LEU A 67 18.52 -14.86 -12.95
C LEU A 67 17.45 -15.69 -12.23
N ILE A 68 16.16 -15.50 -12.58
CA ILE A 68 15.06 -16.31 -12.06
C ILE A 68 15.25 -17.78 -12.42
N SER A 69 15.58 -18.09 -13.68
CA SER A 69 15.76 -19.48 -14.16
C SER A 69 16.97 -20.20 -13.56
N GLU A 70 17.96 -19.45 -13.08
CA GLU A 70 19.16 -19.98 -12.44
C GLU A 70 18.95 -20.33 -10.95
N ASP A 71 17.88 -19.82 -10.31
CA ASP A 71 17.53 -20.08 -8.92
C ASP A 71 16.15 -20.79 -8.85
N SER A 72 16.19 -22.12 -8.70
CA SER A 72 14.97 -22.95 -8.69
C SER A 72 13.94 -22.58 -7.62
N GLU A 73 14.37 -22.04 -6.47
CA GLU A 73 13.44 -21.59 -5.44
C GLU A 73 12.76 -20.29 -5.86
N LEU A 74 13.55 -19.35 -6.39
CA LEU A 74 13.05 -18.10 -6.94
C LEU A 74 12.10 -18.33 -8.11
N GLU A 75 12.45 -19.20 -9.06
CA GLU A 75 11.60 -19.57 -10.19
C GLU A 75 10.24 -20.08 -9.70
N ARG A 76 10.25 -21.03 -8.75
CA ARG A 76 9.03 -21.57 -8.16
C ARG A 76 8.19 -20.46 -7.50
N LEU A 77 8.82 -19.60 -6.71
CA LEU A 77 8.12 -18.50 -6.02
C LEU A 77 7.54 -17.50 -7.02
N TYR A 78 8.30 -17.11 -8.04
CA TYR A 78 7.86 -16.19 -9.08
C TYR A 78 6.65 -16.75 -9.85
N GLN A 79 6.75 -17.97 -10.34
CA GLN A 79 5.64 -18.63 -11.07
C GLN A 79 4.37 -18.73 -10.22
N HIS A 80 4.50 -19.10 -8.93
CA HIS A 80 3.33 -19.27 -8.07
C HIS A 80 2.75 -17.94 -7.58
N ILE A 81 3.59 -17.02 -7.09
CA ILE A 81 3.13 -15.78 -6.43
C ILE A 81 2.78 -14.72 -7.46
N ILE A 82 3.63 -14.50 -8.47
CA ILE A 82 3.46 -13.43 -9.45
C ILE A 82 2.58 -13.91 -10.61
N GLU A 83 2.96 -14.99 -11.29
CA GLU A 83 2.27 -15.38 -12.53
C GLU A 83 0.90 -16.01 -12.27
N LYS A 84 0.83 -16.94 -11.32
CA LYS A 84 -0.42 -17.65 -10.98
C LYS A 84 -1.26 -16.90 -9.93
N GLY A 85 -0.64 -16.01 -9.14
CA GLY A 85 -1.31 -15.33 -8.04
C GLY A 85 -1.81 -16.29 -6.95
N ASP A 86 -1.02 -17.32 -6.64
CA ASP A 86 -1.30 -18.35 -5.63
C ASP A 86 -1.03 -17.78 -4.21
N PHE A 87 -2.08 -17.24 -3.59
CA PHE A 87 -2.01 -16.66 -2.25
C PHE A 87 -1.61 -17.66 -1.17
N ARG A 88 -1.84 -18.96 -1.36
CA ARG A 88 -1.46 -19.97 -0.37
C ARG A 88 0.07 -20.09 -0.28
N VAL A 89 0.76 -20.08 -1.42
CA VAL A 89 2.24 -20.11 -1.44
C VAL A 89 2.82 -18.85 -0.80
N LEU A 90 2.21 -17.70 -1.05
CA LEU A 90 2.59 -16.45 -0.38
C LEU A 90 2.37 -16.53 1.14
N GLN A 91 1.25 -17.11 1.59
CA GLN A 91 0.94 -17.29 3.01
C GLN A 91 1.95 -18.21 3.70
N GLU A 92 2.28 -19.35 3.08
CA GLU A 92 3.29 -20.28 3.60
C GLU A 92 4.68 -19.62 3.71
N LYS A 93 5.09 -18.85 2.68
CA LYS A 93 6.35 -18.09 2.69
C LYS A 93 6.35 -17.08 3.84
N SER A 94 5.30 -16.28 3.96
CA SER A 94 5.21 -15.22 4.96
C SER A 94 5.17 -15.77 6.38
N ALA A 95 4.47 -16.89 6.61
CA ALA A 95 4.46 -17.56 7.91
C ALA A 95 5.88 -18.03 8.34
N LYS A 96 6.70 -18.53 7.40
CA LYS A 96 8.10 -18.85 7.69
C LYS A 96 8.91 -17.62 8.09
N GLN A 97 8.71 -16.50 7.41
CA GLN A 97 9.40 -15.24 7.71
C GLN A 97 8.94 -14.62 9.03
N VAL A 98 7.67 -14.78 9.42
CA VAL A 98 7.19 -14.44 10.77
C VAL A 98 7.99 -15.22 11.81
N ASN A 99 8.18 -16.53 11.63
CA ASN A 99 8.95 -17.34 12.57
C ASN A 99 10.41 -16.90 12.62
N GLN A 100 11.06 -16.69 11.47
CA GLN A 100 12.44 -16.23 11.39
C GLN A 100 12.65 -14.89 12.12
N LEU A 101 11.77 -13.91 11.88
CA LEU A 101 11.88 -12.59 12.51
C LEU A 101 11.51 -12.63 13.99
N SER A 102 10.57 -13.50 14.38
CA SER A 102 10.23 -13.77 15.79
C SER A 102 11.42 -14.38 16.54
N ASP A 103 12.08 -15.38 15.97
CA ASP A 103 13.25 -16.02 16.56
C ASP A 103 14.39 -15.01 16.74
N ARG A 104 14.63 -14.16 15.73
CA ARG A 104 15.56 -13.04 15.82
C ARG A 104 15.19 -12.08 16.95
N TYR A 105 13.92 -11.66 17.03
CA TYR A 105 13.45 -10.69 18.00
C TYR A 105 13.56 -11.20 19.45
N TYR A 106 13.12 -12.43 19.71
CA TYR A 106 13.15 -13.00 21.05
C TYR A 106 14.50 -13.57 21.45
N GLY A 107 15.37 -13.89 20.49
CA GLY A 107 16.65 -14.56 20.72
C GLY A 107 16.49 -15.94 21.37
N PRO A 108 17.58 -16.60 21.79
CA PRO A 108 17.51 -17.88 22.47
C PRO A 108 16.79 -17.80 23.83
N THR A 109 16.07 -18.86 24.21
CA THR A 109 15.42 -18.96 25.52
C THR A 109 16.42 -19.41 26.58
N THR A 110 16.70 -18.57 27.58
CA THR A 110 17.55 -18.87 28.74
C THR A 110 16.82 -18.51 30.04
N LEU A 111 17.23 -19.05 31.19
CA LEU A 111 16.63 -18.72 32.50
C LEU A 111 16.67 -17.22 32.83
N ARG A 112 17.69 -16.49 32.36
CA ARG A 112 17.81 -15.03 32.54
C ARG A 112 16.94 -14.24 31.55
N SER A 113 16.53 -14.84 30.42
CA SER A 113 15.77 -14.14 29.37
C SER A 113 14.26 -14.10 29.60
N PHE A 114 13.72 -14.65 30.70
CA PHE A 114 12.28 -14.60 30.97
C PHE A 114 11.73 -13.17 31.17
N ILE A 115 12.43 -12.33 31.93
CA ILE A 115 12.01 -10.93 32.17
C ILE A 115 12.11 -10.13 30.88
N GLU A 116 13.23 -10.26 30.17
CA GLU A 116 13.44 -9.61 28.87
C GLU A 116 12.38 -10.03 27.84
N ARG A 117 12.06 -11.33 27.77
CA ARG A 117 11.00 -11.84 26.90
C ARG A 117 9.62 -11.27 27.26
N ARG A 118 9.33 -11.05 28.55
CA ARG A 118 8.08 -10.41 28.97
C ARG A 118 8.03 -8.95 28.49
N HIS A 119 9.12 -8.20 28.62
CA HIS A 119 9.20 -6.83 28.10
C HIS A 119 9.07 -6.80 26.57
N LYS A 120 9.76 -7.69 25.85
CA LYS A 120 9.64 -7.85 24.41
C LYS A 120 8.23 -8.21 23.97
N LYS A 121 7.53 -9.10 24.69
CA LYS A 121 6.12 -9.42 24.41
C LYS A 121 5.21 -8.21 24.61
N ALA A 122 5.40 -7.45 25.68
CA ALA A 122 4.61 -6.25 25.93
C ALA A 122 4.87 -5.19 24.84
N LYS A 123 6.14 -4.98 24.47
CA LYS A 123 6.53 -4.08 23.39
C LYS A 123 5.92 -4.51 22.05
N LEU A 124 6.07 -5.78 21.67
CA LEU A 124 5.49 -6.30 20.43
C LEU A 124 3.97 -6.08 20.38
N LYS A 125 3.26 -6.33 21.49
CA LYS A 125 1.81 -6.11 21.55
C LYS A 125 1.41 -4.67 21.22
N LEU A 126 2.18 -3.68 21.71
CA LEU A 126 1.94 -2.27 21.39
C LEU A 126 2.13 -1.99 19.89
N PHE A 127 3.12 -2.61 19.25
CA PHE A 127 3.32 -2.50 17.80
C PHE A 127 2.29 -3.27 16.98
N GLU A 128 1.82 -4.42 17.45
CA GLU A 128 0.70 -5.15 16.82
C GLU A 128 -0.58 -4.32 16.85
N GLU A 129 -0.88 -3.68 17.98
CA GLU A 129 -2.02 -2.76 18.10
C GLU A 129 -1.84 -1.53 17.20
N PHE A 130 -0.65 -0.94 17.16
CA PHE A 130 -0.34 0.15 16.24
C PHE A 130 -0.60 -0.24 14.78
N VAL A 131 0.00 -1.34 14.30
CA VAL A 131 -0.12 -1.80 12.90
C VAL A 131 -1.56 -2.15 12.54
N LYS A 132 -2.31 -2.82 13.43
CA LYS A 132 -3.73 -3.13 13.21
C LYS A 132 -4.60 -1.89 13.06
N ASN A 133 -4.21 -0.78 13.71
CA ASN A 133 -4.92 0.48 13.66
C ASN A 133 -4.50 1.38 12.48
N LEU A 134 -3.53 0.97 11.66
CA LEU A 134 -3.18 1.67 10.43
C LEU A 134 -4.25 1.39 9.37
N ALA A 135 -5.03 2.41 9.04
CA ALA A 135 -6.03 2.33 7.98
C ALA A 135 -5.35 2.07 6.63
N VAL A 136 -5.87 1.11 5.85
CA VAL A 136 -5.42 0.96 4.46
C VAL A 136 -6.05 2.08 3.63
N VAL A 137 -5.22 2.89 2.98
CA VAL A 137 -5.65 4.05 2.21
C VAL A 137 -5.15 3.99 0.78
N ARG A 138 -5.94 4.53 -0.14
CA ARG A 138 -5.54 4.80 -1.53
C ARG A 138 -5.75 6.26 -1.86
N ALA A 139 -4.86 6.83 -2.66
CA ALA A 139 -5.03 8.15 -3.25
C ALA A 139 -5.54 8.01 -4.68
N ASP A 140 -6.77 8.45 -4.94
CA ASP A 140 -7.31 8.53 -6.29
C ASP A 140 -7.53 9.99 -6.69
N SER A 141 -7.18 10.31 -7.93
CA SER A 141 -7.49 11.60 -8.54
C SER A 141 -8.98 11.78 -8.87
N LYS A 142 -9.78 10.71 -8.76
CA LYS A 142 -11.20 10.67 -9.11
C LYS A 142 -11.96 9.94 -8.01
N LYS A 143 -13.17 10.42 -7.67
CA LYS A 143 -14.10 9.70 -6.79
C LYS A 143 -14.69 8.54 -7.59
N PHE A 144 -14.04 7.39 -7.55
CA PHE A 144 -14.60 6.16 -8.13
C PHE A 144 -15.28 5.36 -7.02
N ASP A 145 -16.52 4.91 -7.29
CA ASP A 145 -17.27 4.01 -6.40
C ASP A 145 -16.79 2.55 -6.49
N GLU A 146 -15.96 2.20 -7.49
CA GLU A 146 -15.55 0.82 -7.77
C GLU A 146 -14.01 0.62 -7.73
N TYR A 147 -13.57 -0.41 -6.99
CA TYR A 147 -12.17 -0.84 -6.83
C TYR A 147 -11.61 -1.53 -8.06
N LYS A 148 -11.36 -0.79 -9.14
CA LYS A 148 -10.86 -1.37 -10.39
C LYS A 148 -9.37 -1.19 -10.60
N SER A 149 -8.67 -2.26 -10.98
CA SER A 149 -7.24 -2.21 -11.34
C SER A 149 -6.99 -1.44 -12.65
N PRO A 150 -5.74 -1.05 -12.95
CA PRO A 150 -5.38 -0.51 -14.26
C PRO A 150 -5.82 -1.42 -15.42
N GLU A 151 -5.77 -2.74 -15.26
CA GLU A 151 -6.25 -3.71 -16.25
C GLU A 151 -7.75 -3.58 -16.56
N GLN A 152 -8.56 -3.21 -15.58
CA GLN A 152 -10.00 -3.06 -15.76
C GLN A 152 -10.40 -1.66 -16.23
N THR A 153 -9.68 -0.64 -15.78
CA THR A 153 -10.00 0.77 -16.11
C THR A 153 -9.38 1.24 -17.42
N GLY A 154 -8.27 0.63 -17.83
CA GLY A 154 -7.41 1.13 -18.90
C GLY A 154 -6.63 2.40 -18.51
N GLU A 155 -6.76 2.87 -17.26
CA GLU A 155 -6.00 4.00 -16.71
C GLU A 155 -4.62 3.53 -16.24
N VAL A 156 -3.82 3.11 -17.21
CA VAL A 156 -2.42 2.79 -17.03
C VAL A 156 -1.63 4.09 -16.91
N LYS A 157 -0.99 4.32 -15.76
CA LYS A 157 -0.17 5.52 -15.49
C LYS A 157 1.33 5.29 -15.65
N SER A 158 1.81 4.05 -15.48
CA SER A 158 3.22 3.66 -15.63
C SER A 158 3.32 2.17 -15.93
N TYR A 159 4.26 1.81 -16.83
CA TYR A 159 4.78 0.45 -17.00
C TYR A 159 6.29 0.55 -17.18
N GLY A 160 7.02 0.62 -16.08
CA GLY A 160 8.44 0.27 -16.13
C GLY A 160 8.61 -1.23 -16.38
N PRO A 161 9.78 -1.69 -16.82
CA PRO A 161 10.07 -3.12 -16.92
C PRO A 161 9.81 -3.86 -15.60
N TYR A 162 10.05 -3.20 -14.47
CA TYR A 162 9.78 -3.72 -13.12
C TYR A 162 8.29 -3.93 -12.81
N ASP A 163 7.43 -3.02 -13.26
CA ASP A 163 5.98 -3.12 -13.04
C ASP A 163 5.41 -4.36 -13.71
N ILE A 164 5.91 -4.68 -14.92
CA ILE A 164 5.49 -5.87 -15.66
C ILE A 164 5.95 -7.14 -14.97
N MET A 165 7.19 -7.18 -14.49
CA MET A 165 7.69 -8.32 -13.73
C MET A 165 6.92 -8.52 -12.41
N ALA A 166 6.25 -7.48 -11.89
CA ALA A 166 5.43 -7.57 -10.68
C ALA A 166 3.94 -7.82 -10.96
N HIS A 167 3.51 -7.87 -12.23
CA HIS A 167 2.10 -7.86 -12.67
C HIS A 167 1.26 -6.74 -12.03
N SER A 168 1.90 -5.59 -11.87
CA SER A 168 1.39 -4.37 -11.25
C SER A 168 -0.04 -3.99 -11.65
N GLU A 169 -0.34 -4.08 -12.94
CA GLU A 169 -1.64 -3.72 -13.53
C GLU A 169 -2.85 -4.52 -13.06
N GLN A 170 -2.64 -5.68 -12.44
CA GLN A 170 -3.70 -6.54 -11.93
C GLN A 170 -4.22 -6.09 -10.56
N PHE A 171 -3.57 -5.10 -9.95
CA PHE A 171 -3.82 -4.71 -8.58
C PHE A 171 -4.37 -3.29 -8.45
N VAL A 172 -5.19 -3.10 -7.42
CA VAL A 172 -5.52 -1.79 -6.88
C VAL A 172 -4.47 -1.43 -5.84
N TYR A 173 -3.84 -0.27 -6.01
CA TYR A 173 -2.77 0.19 -5.12
C TYR A 173 -3.28 1.03 -3.97
N GLY A 174 -2.69 0.78 -2.82
CA GLY A 174 -2.87 1.51 -1.59
C GLY A 174 -1.60 1.47 -0.76
N SER A 175 -1.76 1.87 0.49
CA SER A 175 -0.70 2.02 1.47
C SER A 175 -1.30 1.98 2.86
N LEU A 176 -0.47 1.90 3.90
CA LEU A 176 -0.93 2.05 5.28
C LEU A 176 -0.88 3.53 5.66
N ALA A 177 -1.95 4.06 6.21
CA ALA A 177 -1.97 5.44 6.69
C ALA A 177 -0.86 5.65 7.73
N LYS A 178 -0.32 6.87 7.80
CA LYS A 178 0.70 7.31 8.77
C LYS A 178 2.09 6.69 8.67
N ILE A 179 2.27 5.53 8.02
CA ILE A 179 3.60 5.04 7.65
C ILE A 179 3.73 5.23 6.15
N GLY A 180 4.65 6.09 5.74
CA GLY A 180 4.57 6.72 4.43
C GLY A 180 4.63 5.72 3.27
N HIS A 181 3.84 6.06 2.26
CA HIS A 181 4.01 5.75 0.85
C HIS A 181 3.57 7.01 0.08
N MET A 182 3.96 7.21 -1.18
CA MET A 182 3.46 8.36 -1.95
C MET A 182 1.91 8.41 -1.98
N MET A 183 1.26 7.24 -1.97
CA MET A 183 -0.20 7.10 -1.94
C MET A 183 -0.84 7.47 -0.59
N SER A 184 -0.08 7.43 0.52
CA SER A 184 -0.54 7.82 1.86
C SER A 184 -0.30 9.30 2.16
N GLN A 185 0.27 10.06 1.22
CA GLN A 185 0.58 11.50 1.37
C GLN A 185 -0.33 12.40 0.51
N GLY A 186 -1.18 11.82 -0.35
CA GLY A 186 -2.12 12.59 -1.17
C GLY A 186 -3.27 13.19 -0.34
N GLY A 187 -3.74 14.39 -0.71
CA GLY A 187 -4.84 15.07 0.00
C GLY A 187 -6.24 14.47 -0.16
N ASN A 188 -6.41 13.55 -1.12
CA ASN A 188 -7.68 12.85 -1.40
C ASN A 188 -7.51 11.35 -1.18
N GLN A 189 -7.56 10.93 0.09
CA GLN A 189 -7.46 9.52 0.46
C GLN A 189 -8.83 8.90 0.73
N ASN A 190 -9.02 7.69 0.24
CA ASN A 190 -10.14 6.83 0.60
C ASN A 190 -9.62 5.66 1.43
N THR A 191 -10.29 5.38 2.55
CA THR A 191 -10.03 4.18 3.36
C THR A 191 -10.64 2.95 2.68
N LEU A 192 -9.88 1.85 2.66
CA LEU A 192 -10.32 0.56 2.17
C LEU A 192 -10.88 -0.28 3.33
N ASP A 193 -12.00 -0.97 3.10
CA ASP A 193 -12.53 -1.93 4.06
C ASP A 193 -11.59 -3.14 4.15
N THR A 194 -10.89 -3.25 5.29
CA THR A 194 -9.93 -4.32 5.54
C THR A 194 -10.58 -5.70 5.50
N ASN A 195 -11.85 -5.83 5.89
CA ASN A 195 -12.55 -7.11 5.87
C ASN A 195 -12.78 -7.62 4.44
N ASP A 196 -13.00 -6.71 3.49
CA ASP A 196 -13.16 -7.05 2.07
C ASP A 196 -11.82 -7.36 1.38
N ILE A 197 -10.79 -6.57 1.67
CA ILE A 197 -9.53 -6.67 0.93
C ILE A 197 -8.56 -7.72 1.48
N ALA A 198 -8.55 -8.00 2.79
CA ALA A 198 -7.52 -8.81 3.44
C ALA A 198 -7.27 -10.18 2.77
N PRO A 199 -8.30 -10.96 2.32
CA PRO A 199 -8.08 -12.26 1.68
C PRO A 199 -7.32 -12.22 0.35
N ARG A 200 -7.22 -11.04 -0.26
CA ARG A 200 -6.68 -10.81 -1.62
C ARG A 200 -5.67 -9.66 -1.66
N ALA A 201 -5.29 -9.14 -0.49
CA ALA A 201 -4.34 -8.06 -0.34
C ALA A 201 -2.96 -8.62 -0.01
N GLN A 202 -1.94 -7.88 -0.42
CA GLN A 202 -0.55 -8.15 -0.17
C GLN A 202 0.10 -6.88 0.40
N ILE A 203 1.04 -7.06 1.32
CA ILE A 203 1.85 -5.97 1.89
C ILE A 203 3.27 -6.14 1.36
N ILE A 204 3.86 -5.06 0.85
CA ILE A 204 5.24 -5.03 0.39
C ILE A 204 5.98 -3.92 1.13
N MET A 205 7.14 -4.23 1.72
CA MET A 205 7.88 -3.25 2.54
C MET A 205 8.45 -2.09 1.74
N ASN A 206 8.87 -2.35 0.50
CA ASN A 206 9.25 -1.36 -0.48
C ASN A 206 8.68 -1.74 -1.84
N ASP A 207 8.09 -0.77 -2.55
CA ASP A 207 7.67 -0.95 -3.93
C ASP A 207 8.83 -1.43 -4.83
N VAL A 208 8.46 -2.03 -5.97
CA VAL A 208 9.42 -2.67 -6.89
C VAL A 208 10.45 -1.68 -7.45
N ALA A 209 10.08 -0.40 -7.61
CA ALA A 209 10.97 0.62 -8.13
C ALA A 209 12.09 0.95 -7.12
N ASN A 210 11.76 1.03 -5.84
CA ASN A 210 12.74 1.25 -4.77
C ASN A 210 13.66 0.04 -4.58
N VAL A 211 13.11 -1.18 -4.68
CA VAL A 211 13.92 -2.41 -4.67
C VAL A 211 14.90 -2.42 -5.85
N ALA A 212 14.41 -2.11 -7.05
CA ALA A 212 15.25 -2.06 -8.25
C ALA A 212 16.39 -1.04 -8.12
N ALA A 213 16.09 0.17 -7.65
CA ALA A 213 17.09 1.23 -7.45
C ALA A 213 18.21 0.86 -6.46
N ARG A 214 17.94 -0.07 -5.54
CA ARG A 214 18.88 -0.58 -4.53
C ARG A 214 19.53 -1.91 -4.89
N THR A 215 19.14 -2.53 -6.00
CA THR A 215 19.68 -3.83 -6.39
C THR A 215 21.01 -3.63 -7.12
N HIS A 216 22.06 -4.32 -6.66
CA HIS A 216 23.36 -4.24 -7.28
C HIS A 216 23.39 -5.04 -8.58
N GLN A 217 24.32 -4.68 -9.48
CA GLN A 217 24.48 -5.39 -10.75
C GLN A 217 24.78 -6.88 -10.50
N GLY A 218 24.00 -7.77 -11.14
CA GLY A 218 24.12 -9.22 -11.00
C GLY A 218 23.27 -9.84 -9.89
N GLU A 219 22.58 -9.03 -9.08
CA GLU A 219 21.58 -9.51 -8.13
C GLU A 219 20.17 -9.48 -8.75
N SER A 220 19.32 -10.45 -8.36
CA SER A 220 17.93 -10.50 -8.82
C SER A 220 17.05 -9.50 -8.07
N ILE A 221 16.40 -8.62 -8.82
CA ILE A 221 15.43 -7.64 -8.30
C ILE A 221 14.20 -8.38 -7.78
N MET A 222 13.71 -9.37 -8.52
CA MET A 222 12.51 -10.14 -8.15
C MET A 222 12.74 -11.00 -6.93
N LYS A 223 13.96 -11.48 -6.68
CA LYS A 223 14.30 -12.15 -5.43
C LYS A 223 14.07 -11.24 -4.25
N LYS A 224 14.62 -10.02 -4.29
CA LYS A 224 14.43 -9.04 -3.21
C LYS A 224 12.98 -8.61 -3.07
N TYR A 225 12.28 -8.37 -4.18
CA TYR A 225 10.88 -7.96 -4.17
C TYR A 225 9.96 -9.05 -3.60
N ILE A 226 10.08 -10.30 -4.06
CA ILE A 226 9.30 -11.43 -3.56
C ILE A 226 9.63 -11.72 -2.09
N ASN A 227 10.90 -11.60 -1.68
CA ASN A 227 11.28 -11.76 -0.28
C ASN A 227 10.59 -10.74 0.64
N ASN A 228 10.28 -9.55 0.10
CA ASN A 228 9.65 -8.44 0.83
C ASN A 228 8.15 -8.30 0.56
N MET A 229 7.55 -9.28 -0.11
CA MET A 229 6.12 -9.37 -0.38
C MET A 229 5.48 -10.36 0.57
N PHE A 230 4.38 -9.98 1.21
CA PHE A 230 3.70 -10.77 2.22
C PHE A 230 2.21 -10.83 1.97
N ASP A 231 1.55 -11.91 2.42
CA ASP A 231 0.09 -11.88 2.54
C ASP A 231 -0.31 -10.85 3.60
N PHE A 232 -1.56 -10.38 3.56
CA PHE A 232 -2.00 -9.28 4.40
C PHE A 232 -1.81 -9.55 5.91
N GLU A 233 -2.26 -10.72 6.40
CA GLU A 233 -2.24 -11.01 7.84
C GLU A 233 -0.81 -11.21 8.37
N ASN A 234 0.00 -12.02 7.69
CA ASN A 234 1.39 -12.19 8.12
C ASN A 234 2.24 -10.95 7.84
N GLY A 235 1.93 -10.18 6.79
CA GLY A 235 2.57 -8.90 6.51
C GLY A 235 2.40 -7.91 7.67
N GLN A 236 1.20 -7.83 8.27
CA GLN A 236 0.99 -7.03 9.48
C GLN A 236 1.84 -7.51 10.66
N ARG A 237 1.97 -8.83 10.85
CA ARG A 237 2.81 -9.41 11.92
C ARG A 237 4.29 -9.13 11.70
N ILE A 238 4.77 -9.27 10.46
CA ILE A 238 6.16 -8.98 10.08
C ILE A 238 6.43 -7.49 10.29
N LEU A 239 5.52 -6.61 9.87
CA LEU A 239 5.66 -5.18 10.11
C LEU A 239 5.75 -4.87 11.61
N ALA A 240 4.85 -5.42 12.44
CA ALA A 240 4.88 -5.20 13.89
C ALA A 240 6.18 -5.71 14.53
N LEU A 241 6.66 -6.90 14.15
CA LEU A 241 7.94 -7.46 14.61
C LEU A 241 9.14 -6.61 14.15
N TYR A 242 9.11 -6.13 12.91
CA TYR A 242 10.14 -5.26 12.36
C TYR A 242 10.22 -3.97 13.17
N LEU A 243 9.09 -3.28 13.33
CA LEU A 243 9.03 -2.03 14.07
C LEU A 243 9.44 -2.20 15.54
N ALA A 244 8.99 -3.27 16.20
CA ALA A 244 9.39 -3.58 17.57
C ALA A 244 10.90 -3.90 17.71
N SER A 245 11.53 -4.39 16.65
CA SER A 245 12.97 -4.67 16.60
C SER A 245 13.81 -3.41 16.39
N VAL A 246 13.27 -2.40 15.70
CA VAL A 246 14.00 -1.17 15.36
C VAL A 246 13.76 -0.06 16.37
N PHE A 247 12.49 0.25 16.67
CA PHE A 247 12.07 1.42 17.44
C PHE A 247 11.70 1.06 18.87
N ASP A 248 11.85 1.98 19.81
CA ASP A 248 11.46 1.74 21.21
C ASP A 248 9.96 1.99 21.43
N THR A 249 9.35 2.93 20.69
CA THR A 249 7.92 3.25 20.76
C THR A 249 7.26 3.34 19.37
N ALA A 250 5.94 3.17 19.33
CA ALA A 250 5.16 3.35 18.10
C ALA A 250 5.19 4.80 17.58
N GLU A 251 5.30 5.77 18.47
CA GLU A 251 5.42 7.19 18.13
C GLU A 251 6.73 7.47 17.37
N GLN A 252 7.86 6.90 17.80
CA GLN A 252 9.13 6.99 17.07
C GLN A 252 9.02 6.38 15.67
N ALA A 253 8.35 5.23 15.55
CA ALA A 253 8.11 4.59 14.25
C ALA A 253 7.25 5.47 13.34
N GLU A 254 6.15 6.03 13.85
CA GLU A 254 5.29 6.96 13.10
C GLU A 254 6.07 8.21 12.69
N ASP A 255 6.88 8.82 13.56
CA ASP A 255 7.64 10.02 13.24
C ASP A 255 8.69 9.81 12.16
N VAL A 256 9.43 8.69 12.22
CA VAL A 256 10.41 8.35 11.19
C VAL A 256 9.71 7.99 9.88
N LEU A 257 8.75 7.05 9.91
CA LEU A 257 8.16 6.50 8.70
C LEU A 257 7.15 7.43 8.03
N SER A 258 6.44 8.29 8.76
CA SER A 258 5.52 9.27 8.14
C SER A 258 6.28 10.31 7.29
N ARG A 259 7.49 10.68 7.73
CA ARG A 259 8.36 11.64 7.03
C ARG A 259 9.13 10.98 5.91
N SER A 260 9.67 9.79 6.16
CA SER A 260 10.50 9.08 5.18
C SER A 260 9.69 8.33 4.13
N GLY A 261 8.55 7.78 4.51
CA GLY A 261 7.89 6.73 3.74
C GLY A 261 7.29 7.15 2.39
N GLY A 262 7.15 8.43 2.12
CA GLY A 262 6.66 8.94 0.82
C GLY A 262 7.72 9.67 0.00
N ILE A 263 8.98 9.64 0.43
CA ILE A 263 10.08 10.30 -0.27
C ILE A 263 10.93 9.22 -0.96
N PRO A 264 10.81 9.05 -2.30
CA PRO A 264 11.52 7.98 -3.01
C PRO A 264 13.03 7.99 -2.77
N SER A 265 13.66 9.17 -2.68
CA SER A 265 15.09 9.26 -2.43
C SER A 265 15.52 8.73 -1.06
N GLN A 266 14.66 8.83 -0.02
CA GLN A 266 14.93 8.22 1.28
C GLN A 266 14.77 6.71 1.21
N ALA A 267 13.67 6.21 0.64
CA ALA A 267 13.45 4.77 0.45
C ALA A 267 14.58 4.10 -0.37
N GLN A 268 15.14 4.81 -1.35
CA GLN A 268 16.18 4.29 -2.24
C GLN A 268 17.60 4.38 -1.68
N ARG A 269 17.87 5.25 -0.69
CA ARG A 269 19.24 5.55 -0.24
C ARG A 269 19.37 5.66 1.28
N TRP A 270 18.50 4.99 2.02
CA TRP A 270 18.42 5.03 3.48
C TRP A 270 19.67 4.51 4.19
N ASP A 271 20.46 3.64 3.55
CA ASP A 271 21.66 3.02 4.10
C ASP A 271 22.95 3.77 3.76
N SER A 272 22.85 4.91 3.07
CA SER A 272 24.02 5.64 2.57
C SER A 272 23.84 7.15 2.64
N THR A 273 22.99 7.71 1.76
CA THR A 273 22.94 9.16 1.51
C THR A 273 21.82 9.86 2.27
N PHE A 274 20.70 9.17 2.50
CA PHE A 274 19.49 9.75 3.07
C PHE A 274 18.93 8.87 4.19
N PRO A 275 19.68 8.69 5.30
CA PRO A 275 19.23 7.86 6.40
C PRO A 275 17.94 8.39 7.02
N PRO A 276 17.06 7.52 7.55
CA PRO A 276 15.87 7.96 8.26
C PRO A 276 16.28 8.74 9.51
N ILE A 277 15.77 9.97 9.64
CA ILE A 277 16.10 10.85 10.77
C ILE A 277 14.90 10.92 11.71
N TYR A 278 15.16 10.70 12.99
CA TYR A 278 14.18 10.92 14.04
C TYR A 278 14.26 12.35 14.56
N HIS A 279 13.10 13.00 14.62
CA HIS A 279 12.93 14.29 15.28
C HIS A 279 11.67 14.25 16.13
N SER A 280 11.84 14.43 17.44
CA SER A 280 10.74 14.45 18.39
C SER A 280 9.85 15.68 18.16
N ARG A 281 8.53 15.48 18.21
CA ARG A 281 7.56 16.59 18.11
C ARG A 281 7.37 17.26 19.46
N THR A 282 8.31 18.13 19.83
CA THR A 282 8.20 18.92 21.07
C THR A 282 7.75 20.35 20.76
N ASN A 283 6.59 20.75 21.27
CA ASN A 283 6.04 22.10 21.10
C ASN A 283 6.57 23.13 22.13
N ARG A 284 7.57 22.73 22.93
CA ARG A 284 8.17 23.56 23.96
C ARG A 284 9.40 24.28 23.39
N PRO A 285 9.59 25.58 23.67
CA PRO A 285 10.86 26.25 23.41
C PRO A 285 11.94 25.70 24.35
N PHE A 286 13.11 25.41 23.80
CA PHE A 286 14.27 24.95 24.55
C PHE A 286 15.29 26.06 24.72
N THR A 287 16.10 25.96 25.77
CA THR A 287 17.35 26.72 25.86
C THR A 287 18.34 26.22 24.79
N GLN A 288 19.42 26.97 24.55
CA GLN A 288 20.45 26.55 23.60
C GLN A 288 21.12 25.22 24.02
N GLU A 289 21.32 25.03 25.33
CA GLU A 289 21.92 23.80 25.88
C GLU A 289 20.96 22.61 25.76
N GLU A 290 19.67 22.82 26.04
CA GLU A 290 18.65 21.78 25.88
C GLU A 290 18.47 21.39 24.41
N ASN A 291 18.50 22.35 23.48
CA ASN A 291 18.48 22.08 22.04
C ASN A 291 19.67 21.21 21.62
N ARG A 292 20.88 21.53 22.08
CA ARG A 292 22.07 20.75 21.75
C ARG A 292 21.95 19.31 22.27
N ALA A 293 21.55 19.14 23.52
CA ALA A 293 21.36 17.81 24.11
C ALA A 293 20.27 17.00 23.39
N GLN A 294 19.21 17.65 22.93
CA GLN A 294 18.15 17.00 22.16
C GLN A 294 18.65 16.55 20.77
N ILE A 295 19.40 17.40 20.06
CA ILE A 295 19.99 17.04 18.76
C ILE A 295 20.91 15.83 18.93
N GLU A 296 21.79 15.85 19.93
CA GLU A 296 22.70 14.73 20.22
C GLU A 296 21.92 13.43 20.50
N ALA A 297 20.85 13.48 21.30
CA ALA A 297 20.01 12.33 21.60
C ALA A 297 19.24 11.81 20.37
N GLU A 298 18.75 12.71 19.50
CA GLU A 298 18.05 12.36 18.26
C GLU A 298 18.98 11.73 17.23
N GLU A 299 20.22 12.22 17.13
CA GLU A 299 21.27 11.63 16.30
C GLU A 299 21.64 10.21 16.79
N GLU A 300 21.83 10.03 18.10
CA GLU A 300 22.12 8.71 18.69
C GLU A 300 20.98 7.71 18.40
N LEU A 301 19.73 8.13 18.58
CA LEU A 301 18.56 7.30 18.27
C LEU A 301 18.47 6.96 16.78
N SER A 302 18.70 7.94 15.89
CA SER A 302 18.67 7.72 14.45
C SER A 302 19.74 6.70 14.02
N GLN A 303 20.95 6.78 14.59
CA GLN A 303 22.01 5.80 14.32
C GLN A 303 21.68 4.41 14.85
N LYS A 304 21.07 4.31 16.05
CA LYS A 304 20.57 3.04 16.59
C LYS A 304 19.51 2.42 15.66
N PHE A 305 18.56 3.21 15.16
CA PHE A 305 17.53 2.74 14.23
C PHE A 305 18.15 2.23 12.92
N LEU A 306 19.06 3.00 12.33
CA LEU A 306 19.77 2.62 11.11
C LEU A 306 20.53 1.28 11.30
N THR A 307 21.27 1.16 12.39
CA THR A 307 22.02 -0.07 12.73
C THR A 307 21.08 -1.27 12.84
N ASN A 308 19.93 -1.12 13.50
CA ASN A 308 18.94 -2.18 13.63
C ASN A 308 18.32 -2.55 12.28
N MET A 309 17.98 -1.57 11.44
CA MET A 309 17.45 -1.82 10.09
C MET A 309 18.45 -2.60 9.22
N MET A 310 19.73 -2.20 9.23
CA MET A 310 20.80 -2.88 8.50
C MET A 310 21.01 -4.31 8.99
N SER A 311 21.00 -4.54 10.30
CA SER A 311 21.13 -5.89 10.87
C SER A 311 19.95 -6.79 10.50
N ILE A 312 18.71 -6.30 10.51
CA ILE A 312 17.55 -7.07 10.06
C ILE A 312 17.69 -7.43 8.58
N LEU A 313 18.06 -6.48 7.74
CA LEU A 313 18.27 -6.73 6.30
C LEU A 313 19.35 -7.79 6.07
N ALA A 314 20.50 -7.68 6.74
CA ALA A 314 21.60 -8.63 6.58
C ALA A 314 21.24 -10.06 7.03
N GLU A 315 20.45 -10.19 8.10
CA GLU A 315 20.13 -11.51 8.69
C GLU A 315 18.89 -12.17 8.07
N THR A 316 17.96 -11.39 7.53
CA THR A 316 16.64 -11.89 7.07
C THR A 316 16.31 -11.56 5.62
N GLY A 317 17.02 -10.62 5.01
CA GLY A 317 16.68 -10.07 3.70
C GLY A 317 15.43 -9.18 3.69
N ILE A 318 14.82 -8.92 4.86
CA ILE A 318 13.65 -8.05 4.99
C ILE A 318 14.12 -6.60 5.03
N GLU A 319 13.63 -5.82 4.07
CA GLU A 319 13.93 -4.40 3.92
C GLU A 319 13.13 -3.53 4.90
N PRO A 320 13.64 -2.33 5.24
CA PRO A 320 12.87 -1.40 6.07
C PRO A 320 11.60 -0.93 5.37
N PRO A 321 10.50 -0.71 6.12
CA PRO A 321 9.19 -0.29 5.61
C PRO A 321 9.18 1.20 5.22
N LEU A 322 10.06 1.62 4.29
CA LEU A 322 10.22 3.01 3.86
C LEU A 322 9.41 3.35 2.60
N SER A 323 8.68 2.40 2.03
CA SER A 323 7.68 2.66 0.98
C SER A 323 6.67 1.52 1.00
N VAL A 324 5.85 1.46 2.07
CA VAL A 324 4.94 0.32 2.27
C VAL A 324 3.79 0.37 1.28
N GLU A 325 3.83 -0.55 0.33
CA GLU A 325 2.78 -0.76 -0.66
C GLU A 325 1.76 -1.76 -0.12
N VAL A 326 0.48 -1.44 -0.26
CA VAL A 326 -0.61 -2.42 -0.14
C VAL A 326 -1.20 -2.60 -1.52
N ARG A 327 -1.15 -3.82 -2.07
CA ARG A 327 -1.75 -4.12 -3.36
C ARG A 327 -2.85 -5.14 -3.23
N VAL A 328 -4.01 -4.85 -3.80
CA VAL A 328 -5.24 -5.65 -3.66
C VAL A 328 -5.59 -6.22 -5.02
N LYS A 329 -5.61 -7.55 -5.13
CA LYS A 329 -5.99 -8.21 -6.39
C LYS A 329 -7.47 -7.94 -6.66
N ASP A 330 -7.77 -7.38 -7.83
CA ASP A 330 -9.14 -7.03 -8.20
C ASP A 330 -10.05 -8.28 -8.21
N SER A 331 -11.24 -8.15 -7.61
CA SER A 331 -12.24 -9.22 -7.48
C SER A 331 -13.32 -9.18 -8.54
N ALA A 332 -13.39 -8.13 -9.38
CA ALA A 332 -14.35 -8.10 -10.47
C ALA A 332 -14.06 -9.28 -11.40
N LYS A 333 -15.01 -10.23 -11.44
CA LYS A 333 -14.95 -11.43 -12.25
C LYS A 333 -14.38 -11.04 -13.61
N THR A 334 -13.26 -11.64 -13.97
CA THR A 334 -12.91 -11.82 -15.38
C THR A 334 -14.17 -12.42 -15.98
N LEU A 335 -14.94 -11.63 -16.73
CA LEU A 335 -16.00 -12.18 -17.57
C LEU A 335 -15.27 -13.20 -18.45
N ARG A 336 -15.40 -14.48 -18.09
CA ARG A 336 -14.89 -15.61 -18.85
C ARG A 336 -15.76 -15.77 -20.09
#